data_AF-A0A0Q9KUA5-F1
#
_entry.id   AF-A0A0Q9KUA5-F1
#
_cell.length_a   1.000
_cell.length_b   1.000
_cell.length_c   1.000
_cell.angle_alpha   90.00
_cell.angle_beta   90.00
_cell.angle_gamma   90.00
#
_symmetry.space_group_name_H-M   'P 1'
#
loop_
_entity.id
_entity.type
_entity.pdbx_description
1 polymer ?
#
loop_
_entity_poly.entity_id
_entity_poly.type
_entity_poly.pdbx_seq_one_letter_code
_entity_poly.pdbx_strand_id
1 'polypeptide(L)'
;MNIIIADDEEFIRLGLEKILNKMDLDITVIGSYSNGMDAWAHISKLGEGELDVLITDIKMPMMDGLKLIEQLRGRPVATIVLSGFSEFEYARKALRHGVRDYLLKPVDKANLYDLLIKIKQERSEAEHAPEAAMSNQQQETITKEKEHHVIEQMKAILEQEYGKNFEMERMAETVGMSANYLSRLFKQETGMTLTDYLIDIRIEKAKQFLTDHPNLKNYEISQLVGYSDPVYFNKLFKKMVGETPKDYKGKHR
;
A
#
# COMPACT_ATOMS: atom_id res chain seq x y z
N MET A 1 -22.89 5.17 1.86
CA MET A 1 -22.32 3.81 1.70
C MET A 1 -22.53 3.01 2.97
N ASN A 2 -23.28 1.92 2.91
CA ASN A 2 -23.63 1.08 4.05
C ASN A 2 -22.60 -0.04 4.25
N ILE A 3 -22.05 -0.12 5.46
CA ILE A 3 -20.96 -1.05 5.82
C ILE A 3 -21.39 -1.95 6.99
N ILE A 4 -21.05 -3.24 6.90
CA ILE A 4 -21.09 -4.18 8.03
C ILE A 4 -19.68 -4.60 8.39
N ILE A 5 -19.40 -4.68 9.69
CA ILE A 5 -18.13 -5.15 10.25
C ILE A 5 -18.37 -6.48 10.98
N ALA A 6 -17.52 -7.48 10.73
CA ALA A 6 -17.52 -8.74 11.45
C ALA A 6 -16.10 -9.06 11.93
N ASP A 7 -15.88 -9.08 13.24
CA ASP A 7 -14.59 -9.40 13.86
C ASP A 7 -14.86 -9.87 15.28
N ASP A 8 -14.24 -10.95 15.75
CA ASP A 8 -14.49 -11.45 17.11
C ASP A 8 -13.89 -10.55 18.20
N GLU A 9 -12.89 -9.75 17.85
CA GLU A 9 -12.25 -8.78 18.74
C GLU A 9 -13.05 -7.47 18.81
N GLU A 10 -13.68 -7.21 19.97
CA GLU A 10 -14.47 -5.98 20.19
C GLU A 10 -13.68 -4.69 19.98
N PHE A 11 -12.42 -4.66 20.41
CA PHE A 11 -11.54 -3.51 20.22
C PHE A 11 -11.28 -3.19 18.74
N ILE A 12 -11.22 -4.20 17.88
CA ILE A 12 -11.05 -4.00 16.43
C ILE A 12 -12.33 -3.41 15.84
N ARG A 13 -13.51 -3.94 16.19
CA ARG A 13 -14.81 -3.42 15.74
C ARG A 13 -15.00 -1.95 16.12
N LEU A 14 -14.81 -1.62 17.41
CA LEU A 14 -14.93 -0.24 17.90
C LEU A 14 -13.87 0.68 17.27
N GLY A 15 -12.65 0.17 17.04
CA GLY A 15 -11.59 0.88 16.35
C GLY A 15 -11.98 1.24 14.92
N LEU A 16 -12.47 0.27 14.15
CA LEU A 16 -12.94 0.44 12.78
C LEU A 16 -14.12 1.40 12.69
N GLU A 17 -15.14 1.24 13.54
CA GLU A 17 -16.27 2.16 13.60
C GLU A 17 -15.81 3.60 13.85
N LYS A 18 -14.89 3.80 14.80
CA LYS A 18 -14.34 5.12 15.10
C LYS A 18 -13.51 5.69 13.95
N ILE A 19 -12.82 4.85 13.18
CA ILE A 19 -12.07 5.27 11.99
C ILE A 19 -13.06 5.71 10.91
N LEU A 20 -14.03 4.85 10.56
CA LEU A 20 -15.04 5.09 9.52
C LEU A 20 -15.87 6.35 9.82
N ASN A 21 -16.34 6.51 11.06
CA ASN A 21 -17.12 7.68 11.48
C ASN A 21 -16.34 9.01 11.45
N LYS A 22 -15.01 8.95 11.40
CA LYS A 22 -14.14 10.14 11.30
C LYS A 22 -13.68 10.43 9.87
N MET A 23 -14.00 9.56 8.92
CA MET A 23 -13.66 9.79 7.52
C MET A 23 -14.62 10.83 6.95
N ASP A 24 -14.11 11.69 6.08
CA ASP A 24 -14.94 12.59 5.26
C ASP A 24 -15.50 11.82 4.05
N LEU A 25 -16.30 10.80 4.34
CA LEU A 25 -16.99 9.96 3.38
C LEU A 25 -18.42 9.74 3.88
N ASP A 26 -19.37 9.76 2.95
CA ASP A 26 -20.75 9.37 3.22
C ASP A 26 -20.84 7.85 3.48
N ILE A 27 -20.51 7.46 4.71
CA ILE A 27 -20.46 6.08 5.20
C ILE A 27 -21.40 5.94 6.39
N THR A 28 -22.15 4.85 6.42
CA THR A 28 -22.95 4.44 7.57
C THR A 28 -22.60 3.01 7.93
N VAL A 29 -22.15 2.78 9.17
CA VAL A 29 -21.99 1.42 9.70
C VAL A 29 -23.36 0.93 10.15
N ILE A 30 -23.96 0.01 9.40
CA ILE A 30 -25.32 -0.50 9.64
C ILE A 30 -25.33 -1.76 10.52
N GLY A 31 -24.15 -2.31 10.86
CA GLY A 31 -24.05 -3.45 11.76
C GLY A 31 -22.60 -3.83 12.10
N SER A 32 -22.42 -4.37 13.30
CA SER A 32 -21.12 -4.76 13.87
C SER A 32 -21.30 -6.05 14.67
N TYR A 33 -20.60 -7.11 14.29
CA TYR A 33 -20.85 -8.47 14.77
C TYR A 33 -19.59 -9.18 15.22
N SER A 34 -19.69 -9.99 16.28
CA SER A 34 -18.56 -10.77 16.82
C SER A 34 -18.30 -12.09 16.09
N ASN A 35 -19.12 -12.43 15.10
CA ASN A 35 -19.03 -13.70 14.38
C ASN A 35 -19.81 -13.64 13.05
N GLY A 36 -19.45 -14.54 12.13
CA GLY A 36 -20.08 -14.59 10.81
C GLY A 36 -21.55 -15.05 10.81
N MET A 37 -22.01 -15.78 11.83
CA MET A 37 -23.38 -16.30 11.87
C MET A 37 -24.37 -15.17 12.14
N ASP A 38 -24.08 -14.32 13.13
CA ASP A 38 -24.89 -13.14 13.46
C ASP A 38 -24.82 -12.09 12.34
N ALA A 39 -23.64 -11.90 11.75
CA ALA A 39 -23.49 -11.05 10.57
C ALA A 39 -24.38 -11.54 9.43
N TRP A 40 -24.33 -12.83 9.10
CA TRP A 40 -25.19 -13.42 8.07
C TRP A 40 -26.69 -13.32 8.39
N ALA A 41 -27.07 -13.51 9.66
CA ALA A 41 -28.46 -13.39 10.09
C ALA A 41 -29.04 -11.98 9.86
N HIS A 42 -28.22 -10.93 9.90
CA HIS A 42 -28.61 -9.60 9.47
C HIS A 42 -28.56 -9.46 7.94
N ILE A 43 -27.43 -9.79 7.31
CA ILE A 43 -27.21 -9.56 5.87
C ILE A 43 -28.23 -10.31 5.01
N SER A 44 -28.64 -11.51 5.41
CA SER A 44 -29.65 -12.30 4.71
C SER A 44 -31.03 -11.65 4.65
N LYS A 45 -31.33 -10.74 5.58
CA LYS A 45 -32.59 -9.98 5.64
C LYS A 45 -32.54 -8.66 4.85
N LEU A 46 -31.35 -8.21 4.46
CA LEU A 46 -31.18 -7.00 3.65
C LEU A 46 -31.57 -7.25 2.20
N GLY A 47 -32.21 -6.26 1.60
CA GLY A 47 -32.50 -6.19 0.17
C GLY A 47 -31.24 -6.02 -0.68
N GLU A 48 -31.40 -6.18 -2.00
CA GLU A 48 -30.31 -5.94 -2.94
C GLU A 48 -29.92 -4.45 -2.93
N GLY A 49 -28.62 -4.16 -2.81
CA GLY A 49 -28.10 -2.79 -2.73
C GLY A 49 -28.16 -2.13 -1.34
N GLU A 50 -28.75 -2.76 -0.32
CA GLU A 50 -28.79 -2.20 1.05
C GLU A 50 -27.46 -2.34 1.81
N LEU A 51 -26.61 -3.27 1.38
CA LEU A 51 -25.25 -3.44 1.88
C LEU A 51 -24.25 -3.20 0.75
N ASP A 52 -23.25 -2.36 1.02
CA ASP A 52 -22.24 -1.99 0.03
C ASP A 52 -20.93 -2.70 0.29
N VAL A 53 -20.52 -2.76 1.57
CA VAL A 53 -19.24 -3.32 1.97
C VAL A 53 -19.40 -4.21 3.20
N LEU A 54 -18.86 -5.42 3.12
CA LEU A 54 -18.56 -6.25 4.29
C LEU A 54 -17.07 -6.14 4.60
N ILE A 55 -16.72 -5.73 5.81
CA ILE A 55 -15.38 -5.85 6.37
C ILE A 55 -15.39 -7.01 7.35
N THR A 56 -14.61 -8.06 7.11
CA THR A 56 -14.64 -9.28 7.94
C THR A 56 -13.25 -9.78 8.31
N ASP A 57 -13.06 -10.20 9.56
CA ASP A 57 -11.94 -11.06 9.93
C ASP A 57 -12.08 -12.44 9.28
N ILE A 58 -10.95 -13.11 9.04
CA ILE A 58 -10.94 -14.46 8.50
C ILE A 58 -11.41 -15.46 9.54
N LYS A 59 -10.90 -15.40 10.76
CA LYS A 59 -11.13 -16.40 11.80
C LYS A 59 -12.02 -15.80 12.89
N MET A 60 -13.26 -16.24 12.85
CA MET A 60 -14.24 -15.95 13.90
C MET A 60 -14.89 -17.25 14.38
N PRO A 61 -15.41 -17.28 15.63
CA PRO A 61 -16.19 -18.42 16.10
C PRO A 61 -17.48 -18.59 15.30
N MET A 62 -18.10 -19.78 15.40
CA MET A 62 -19.35 -20.18 14.74
C MET A 62 -19.30 -20.22 13.21
N MET A 63 -19.08 -19.07 12.56
CA MET A 63 -18.87 -18.95 11.12
C MET A 63 -17.69 -18.01 10.87
N ASP A 64 -16.70 -18.52 10.14
CA ASP A 64 -15.52 -17.78 9.72
C ASP A 64 -15.84 -16.83 8.55
N GLY A 65 -14.97 -15.83 8.32
CA GLY A 65 -15.20 -14.82 7.30
C GLY A 65 -15.22 -15.38 5.88
N LEU A 66 -14.49 -16.47 5.60
CA LEU A 66 -14.48 -17.10 4.28
C LEU A 66 -15.83 -17.74 3.96
N LYS A 67 -16.44 -18.45 4.91
CA LYS A 67 -17.81 -18.97 4.77
C LYS A 67 -18.82 -17.85 4.62
N LEU A 68 -18.68 -16.76 5.37
CA LEU A 68 -19.54 -15.59 5.24
C LEU A 68 -19.46 -14.98 3.83
N ILE A 69 -18.25 -14.81 3.30
CA ILE A 69 -18.01 -14.34 1.93
C ILE A 69 -18.63 -15.30 0.90
N GLU A 70 -18.53 -16.61 1.12
CA GLU A 70 -19.16 -17.59 0.23
C GLU A 70 -20.68 -17.46 0.19
N GLN A 71 -21.34 -17.16 1.32
CA GLN A 71 -22.79 -16.88 1.37
C GLN A 71 -23.18 -15.61 0.59
N LEU A 72 -22.27 -14.66 0.43
CA LEU A 72 -22.50 -13.42 -0.31
C LEU A 72 -22.25 -13.56 -1.82
N ARG A 73 -21.82 -14.73 -2.30
CA ARG A 73 -21.52 -14.93 -3.72
C ARG A 73 -22.73 -14.61 -4.59
N GLY A 74 -22.54 -13.75 -5.58
CA GLY A 74 -23.60 -13.30 -6.49
C GLY A 74 -24.41 -12.10 -6.00
N ARG A 75 -24.16 -11.59 -4.78
CA ARG A 75 -24.68 -10.30 -4.33
C ARG A 75 -23.70 -9.17 -4.69
N PRO A 76 -24.18 -7.96 -4.99
CA PRO A 76 -23.33 -6.81 -5.35
C PRO A 76 -22.70 -6.15 -4.10
N VAL A 77 -22.07 -6.96 -3.24
CA VAL A 77 -21.42 -6.54 -1.98
C VAL A 77 -19.91 -6.63 -2.13
N ALA A 78 -19.19 -5.53 -1.94
CA ALA A 78 -17.73 -5.56 -1.86
C ALA A 78 -17.29 -6.21 -0.55
N THR A 79 -16.34 -7.13 -0.61
CA THR A 79 -15.82 -7.81 0.59
C THR A 79 -14.37 -7.42 0.82
N ILE A 80 -14.08 -6.97 2.04
CA ILE A 80 -12.74 -6.60 2.53
C ILE A 80 -12.39 -7.55 3.67
N VAL A 81 -11.25 -8.22 3.56
CA VAL A 81 -10.80 -9.18 4.57
C VAL A 81 -9.74 -8.53 5.48
N LEU A 82 -9.92 -8.63 6.80
CA LEU A 82 -8.91 -8.28 7.79
C LEU A 82 -8.02 -9.50 8.05
N SER A 83 -6.71 -9.30 8.04
CA SER A 83 -5.74 -10.39 8.21
C SER A 83 -4.63 -10.03 9.22
N GLY A 84 -4.29 -11.00 10.06
CA GLY A 84 -3.09 -10.94 10.90
C GLY A 84 -1.82 -11.31 10.12
N PHE A 85 -0.65 -10.92 10.64
CA PHE A 85 0.67 -11.13 10.01
C PHE A 85 1.00 -12.61 9.68
N SER A 86 0.31 -13.58 10.28
CA SER A 86 0.57 -15.02 10.15
C SER A 86 -0.37 -15.77 9.19
N GLU A 87 -1.25 -15.07 8.46
CA GLU A 87 -2.40 -15.70 7.76
C GLU A 87 -2.33 -15.72 6.22
N PHE A 88 -1.12 -15.76 5.67
CA PHE A 88 -0.85 -15.71 4.22
C PHE A 88 -1.64 -16.74 3.39
N GLU A 89 -1.83 -17.97 3.90
CA GLU A 89 -2.59 -19.03 3.22
C GLU A 89 -4.09 -18.73 3.14
N TYR A 90 -4.64 -18.00 4.10
CA TYR A 90 -6.06 -17.63 4.11
C TYR A 90 -6.34 -16.45 3.18
N ALA A 91 -5.44 -15.46 3.13
CA ALA A 91 -5.53 -14.37 2.15
C ALA A 91 -5.52 -14.91 0.71
N ARG A 92 -4.69 -15.93 0.41
CA ARG A 92 -4.70 -16.60 -0.90
C ARG A 92 -6.02 -17.30 -1.22
N LYS A 93 -6.68 -17.92 -0.22
CA LYS A 93 -8.01 -18.51 -0.40
C LYS A 93 -9.07 -17.44 -0.62
N ALA A 94 -9.04 -16.35 0.13
CA ALA A 94 -9.93 -15.20 -0.03
C ALA A 94 -9.88 -14.62 -1.46
N LEU A 95 -8.67 -14.45 -2.02
CA LEU A 95 -8.50 -14.00 -3.40
C LEU A 95 -9.16 -14.95 -4.43
N ARG A 96 -9.11 -16.27 -4.19
CA ARG A 96 -9.81 -17.25 -5.05
C ARG A 96 -11.33 -17.18 -4.96
N HIS A 97 -11.87 -16.62 -3.87
CA HIS A 97 -13.31 -16.43 -3.67
C HIS A 97 -13.84 -15.09 -4.20
N GLY A 98 -13.02 -14.32 -4.91
CA GLY A 98 -13.43 -13.05 -5.51
C GLY A 98 -13.54 -11.90 -4.51
N VAL A 99 -12.83 -12.01 -3.37
CA VAL A 99 -12.70 -10.91 -2.43
C VAL A 99 -12.04 -9.72 -3.13
N ARG A 100 -12.59 -8.52 -2.90
CA ARG A 100 -12.13 -7.30 -3.57
C ARG A 100 -10.71 -6.95 -3.14
N ASP A 101 -10.46 -6.96 -1.84
CA ASP A 101 -9.16 -6.57 -1.27
C ASP A 101 -9.00 -7.05 0.18
N TYR A 102 -7.78 -6.90 0.72
CA TYR A 102 -7.46 -7.25 2.11
C TYR A 102 -6.72 -6.13 2.84
N LEU A 103 -6.94 -6.04 4.16
CA LEU A 103 -6.28 -5.11 5.07
C LEU A 103 -5.51 -5.89 6.14
N LEU A 104 -4.35 -5.37 6.54
CA LEU A 104 -3.56 -5.92 7.64
C LEU A 104 -4.01 -5.30 8.97
N LYS A 105 -4.07 -6.11 10.04
CA LYS A 105 -4.20 -5.62 11.42
C LYS A 105 -2.81 -5.16 11.94
N PRO A 106 -2.71 -4.02 12.67
CA PRO A 106 -3.77 -3.05 12.96
C PRO A 106 -4.17 -2.29 11.69
N VAL A 107 -5.47 -2.03 11.55
CA VAL A 107 -6.00 -1.39 10.33
C VAL A 107 -5.51 0.04 10.21
N ASP A 108 -4.75 0.29 9.15
CA ASP A 108 -4.29 1.63 8.80
C ASP A 108 -5.44 2.44 8.17
N LYS A 109 -5.66 3.65 8.68
CA LYS A 109 -6.79 4.50 8.29
C LYS A 109 -6.72 4.94 6.83
N ALA A 110 -5.52 5.21 6.33
CA ALA A 110 -5.33 5.67 4.97
C ALA A 110 -5.57 4.54 3.96
N ASN A 111 -5.03 3.34 4.23
CA ASN A 111 -5.31 2.17 3.40
C ASN A 111 -6.81 1.83 3.35
N LEU A 112 -7.51 1.94 4.48
CA LEU A 112 -8.96 1.75 4.52
C LEU A 112 -9.70 2.84 3.71
N TYR A 113 -9.27 4.10 3.79
CA TYR A 113 -9.87 5.22 3.06
C TYR A 113 -9.72 5.06 1.55
N ASP A 114 -8.51 4.78 1.07
CA ASP A 114 -8.19 4.60 -0.34
C ASP A 114 -9.03 3.46 -0.95
N LEU A 115 -9.14 2.35 -0.21
CA LEU A 115 -9.93 1.20 -0.62
C LEU A 115 -11.43 1.52 -0.72
N LEU A 116 -11.98 2.26 0.24
CA LEU A 116 -13.39 2.65 0.23
C LEU A 116 -13.72 3.65 -0.88
N ILE A 117 -12.81 4.59 -1.20
CA ILE A 117 -12.98 5.47 -2.36
C ILE A 117 -13.06 4.67 -3.65
N LYS A 118 -12.12 3.73 -3.85
CA LYS A 118 -12.09 2.88 -5.04
C LYS A 118 -13.41 2.11 -5.20
N ILE A 119 -13.89 1.49 -4.12
CA ILE A 119 -15.18 0.78 -4.12
C ILE A 119 -16.34 1.72 -4.45
N LYS A 120 -16.34 2.96 -3.92
CA LYS A 120 -17.38 3.95 -4.18
C LYS A 120 -17.42 4.36 -5.65
N GLN A 121 -16.26 4.61 -6.25
CA GLN A 121 -16.14 5.00 -7.66
C GLN A 121 -16.65 3.90 -8.59
N GLU A 122 -16.19 2.66 -8.38
CA GLU A 122 -16.60 1.52 -9.21
C GLU A 122 -18.11 1.25 -9.16
N ARG A 123 -18.77 1.44 -7.99
CA ARG A 123 -20.23 1.29 -7.90
C ARG A 123 -20.97 2.41 -8.61
N SER A 124 -20.49 3.65 -8.50
CA SER A 124 -21.07 4.75 -9.27
C SER A 124 -20.95 4.50 -10.77
N GLU A 125 -19.87 3.88 -11.23
CA GLU A 125 -19.68 3.51 -12.64
C GLU A 125 -20.59 2.35 -13.07
N ALA A 126 -20.80 1.35 -12.21
CA ALA A 126 -21.67 0.20 -12.49
C ALA A 126 -23.17 0.56 -12.57
N GLU A 127 -23.62 1.55 -11.79
CA GLU A 127 -25.02 2.03 -11.80
C GLU A 127 -25.35 2.88 -13.04
N HIS A 128 -24.35 3.44 -13.74
CA HIS A 128 -24.53 4.28 -14.93
C HIS A 128 -24.31 3.55 -16.27
N ALA A 129 -24.19 2.21 -16.26
CA ALA A 129 -23.88 1.43 -17.46
C ALA A 129 -25.14 0.77 -18.07
N PRO A 130 -25.74 1.40 -19.09
CA PRO A 130 -25.94 0.66 -20.33
C PRO A 130 -25.11 1.15 -21.54
N GLU A 131 -24.48 2.33 -21.51
CA GLU A 131 -23.86 2.92 -22.72
C GLU A 131 -22.32 3.06 -22.71
N ALA A 132 -21.63 2.80 -21.60
CA ALA A 132 -20.19 3.13 -21.46
C ALA A 132 -19.18 2.02 -21.87
N ALA A 133 -19.60 1.02 -22.65
CA ALA A 133 -18.71 -0.08 -23.08
C ALA A 133 -17.54 0.38 -23.99
N MET A 134 -17.49 1.65 -24.40
CA MET A 134 -16.39 2.24 -25.17
C MET A 134 -15.38 3.06 -24.33
N SER A 135 -15.60 3.28 -23.03
CA SER A 135 -14.75 4.16 -22.19
C SER A 135 -13.72 3.43 -21.31
N ASN A 136 -13.87 2.11 -21.11
CA ASN A 136 -13.07 1.34 -20.13
C ASN A 136 -11.57 1.21 -20.46
N GLN A 137 -11.16 1.33 -21.72
CA GLN A 137 -9.73 1.37 -22.03
C GLN A 137 -9.08 2.70 -21.65
N GLN A 138 -9.83 3.79 -21.55
CA GLN A 138 -9.26 5.10 -21.23
C GLN A 138 -9.05 5.26 -19.72
N GLN A 139 -9.98 4.82 -18.85
CA GLN A 139 -9.85 5.02 -17.39
C GLN A 139 -8.82 4.13 -16.70
N GLU A 140 -8.67 2.85 -17.09
CA GLU A 140 -7.56 2.01 -16.59
C GLU A 140 -6.20 2.54 -17.06
N THR A 141 -6.13 3.05 -18.29
CA THR A 141 -4.92 3.69 -18.83
C THR A 141 -4.61 4.96 -18.05
N ILE A 142 -5.59 5.84 -17.80
CA ILE A 142 -5.43 7.08 -17.02
C ILE A 142 -4.96 6.79 -15.59
N THR A 143 -5.49 5.74 -14.94
CA THR A 143 -5.11 5.40 -13.55
C THR A 143 -3.68 4.85 -13.49
N LYS A 144 -3.31 3.94 -14.42
CA LYS A 144 -1.92 3.47 -14.55
C LYS A 144 -0.95 4.57 -14.96
N GLU A 145 -1.36 5.48 -15.84
CA GLU A 145 -0.57 6.64 -16.23
C GLU A 145 -0.32 7.57 -15.04
N LYS A 146 -1.34 7.78 -14.19
CA LYS A 146 -1.21 8.57 -12.97
C LYS A 146 -0.30 7.90 -11.94
N GLU A 147 -0.47 6.60 -11.69
CA GLU A 147 0.41 5.81 -10.82
C GLU A 147 1.86 5.84 -11.32
N HIS A 148 2.08 5.62 -12.62
CA HIS A 148 3.39 5.69 -13.23
C HIS A 148 3.99 7.10 -13.13
N HIS A 149 3.20 8.15 -13.37
CA HIS A 149 3.64 9.54 -13.22
C HIS A 149 4.09 9.85 -11.79
N VAL A 150 3.37 9.36 -10.77
CA VAL A 150 3.76 9.51 -9.37
C VAL A 150 5.10 8.82 -9.10
N ILE A 151 5.32 7.61 -9.61
CA ILE A 151 6.60 6.91 -9.45
C ILE A 151 7.75 7.65 -10.16
N GLU A 152 7.52 8.19 -11.35
CA GLU A 152 8.54 9.00 -12.04
C GLU A 152 8.87 10.30 -11.28
N GLN A 153 7.87 10.97 -10.69
CA GLN A 153 8.11 12.12 -9.81
C GLN A 153 8.94 11.73 -8.58
N MET A 154 8.65 10.58 -7.96
CA MET A 154 9.43 10.10 -6.82
C MET A 154 10.89 9.82 -7.21
N LYS A 155 11.12 9.15 -8.35
CA LYS A 155 12.47 8.90 -8.87
C LYS A 155 13.22 10.21 -9.10
N ALA A 156 12.56 11.22 -9.69
CA ALA A 156 13.16 12.53 -9.92
C ALA A 156 13.55 13.23 -8.61
N ILE A 157 12.70 13.19 -7.59
CA ILE A 157 13.01 13.77 -6.27
C ILE A 157 14.15 12.99 -5.61
N LEU A 158 14.17 11.65 -5.69
CA LEU A 158 15.26 10.83 -5.17
C LEU A 158 16.59 11.18 -5.84
N GLU A 159 16.60 11.41 -7.16
CA GLU A 159 17.78 11.79 -7.92
C GLU A 159 18.25 13.23 -7.64
N GLN A 160 17.34 14.14 -7.27
CA GLN A 160 17.69 15.52 -6.91
C GLN A 160 18.11 15.66 -5.44
N GLU A 161 17.49 14.89 -4.55
CA GLU A 161 17.66 14.98 -3.10
C GLU A 161 18.40 13.77 -2.49
N TYR A 162 19.14 12.99 -3.29
CA TYR A 162 19.76 11.73 -2.83
C TYR A 162 20.61 11.88 -1.56
N GLY A 163 21.28 13.02 -1.37
CA GLY A 163 22.13 13.29 -0.21
C GLY A 163 21.38 13.66 1.08
N LYS A 164 20.05 13.87 1.02
CA LYS A 164 19.22 14.22 2.19
C LYS A 164 18.69 12.97 2.88
N ASN A 165 18.33 13.11 4.16
CA ASN A 165 17.55 12.07 4.85
C ASN A 165 16.17 11.98 4.19
N PHE A 166 15.76 10.75 3.90
CA PHE A 166 14.54 10.48 3.17
C PHE A 166 13.48 9.94 4.13
N GLU A 167 12.29 10.52 4.09
CA GLU A 167 11.12 10.07 4.87
C GLU A 167 9.96 9.85 3.91
N MET A 168 9.35 8.67 3.99
CA MET A 168 8.30 8.23 3.08
C MET A 168 7.03 9.08 3.26
N GLU A 169 6.79 9.51 4.48
CA GLU A 169 5.67 10.33 4.91
C GLU A 169 5.66 11.71 4.23
N ARG A 170 6.83 12.34 4.08
CA ARG A 170 6.97 13.64 3.39
C ARG A 170 6.62 13.52 1.89
N MET A 171 7.01 12.42 1.26
CA MET A 171 6.71 12.15 -0.15
C MET A 171 5.23 11.86 -0.37
N ALA A 172 4.68 11.01 0.49
CA ALA A 172 3.26 10.70 0.58
C ALA A 172 2.38 11.95 0.67
N GLU A 173 2.72 12.90 1.54
CA GLU A 173 2.02 14.18 1.66
C GLU A 173 2.09 15.03 0.37
N THR A 174 3.24 15.03 -0.30
CA THR A 174 3.46 15.83 -1.52
C THR A 174 2.63 15.30 -2.70
N VAL A 175 2.48 13.98 -2.79
CA VAL A 175 1.72 13.33 -3.88
C VAL A 175 0.26 13.03 -3.50
N GLY A 176 -0.15 13.34 -2.28
CA GLY A 176 -1.50 13.09 -1.77
C GLY A 176 -1.85 11.60 -1.64
N MET A 177 -0.85 10.75 -1.39
CA MET A 177 -1.02 9.29 -1.25
C MET A 177 -0.52 8.82 0.10
N SER A 178 -0.97 7.64 0.56
CA SER A 178 -0.41 7.06 1.77
C SER A 178 1.01 6.53 1.54
N ALA A 179 1.88 6.67 2.56
CA ALA A 179 3.26 6.18 2.50
C ALA A 179 3.35 4.67 2.23
N ASN A 180 2.39 3.89 2.73
CA ASN A 180 2.38 2.44 2.57
C ASN A 180 1.94 2.01 1.16
N TYR A 181 0.91 2.67 0.60
CA TYR A 181 0.52 2.45 -0.80
C TYR A 181 1.65 2.86 -1.74
N LEU A 182 2.24 4.03 -1.51
CA LEU A 182 3.35 4.53 -2.31
C LEU A 182 4.57 3.60 -2.25
N SER A 183 4.83 2.96 -1.11
CA SER A 183 5.91 1.96 -0.94
C SER A 183 5.64 0.69 -1.75
N ARG A 184 4.40 0.19 -1.72
CA ARG A 184 3.98 -0.96 -2.52
C ARG A 184 4.04 -0.64 -4.01
N LEU A 185 3.50 0.51 -4.42
CA LEU A 185 3.48 0.96 -5.81
C LEU A 185 4.91 1.12 -6.35
N PHE A 186 5.80 1.76 -5.58
CA PHE A 186 7.19 1.92 -5.95
C PHE A 186 7.87 0.56 -6.14
N LYS A 187 7.65 -0.40 -5.23
CA LYS A 187 8.21 -1.75 -5.36
C LYS A 187 7.62 -2.53 -6.53
N GLN A 188 6.34 -2.35 -6.84
CA GLN A 188 5.69 -2.99 -7.97
C GLN A 188 6.25 -2.48 -9.30
N GLU A 189 6.44 -1.17 -9.43
CA GLU A 189 6.96 -0.54 -10.65
C GLU A 189 8.48 -0.73 -10.82
N THR A 190 9.26 -0.66 -9.74
CA THR A 190 10.73 -0.69 -9.80
C THR A 190 11.35 -2.06 -9.50
N GLY A 191 10.58 -2.98 -8.92
CA GLY A 191 11.07 -4.29 -8.46
C GLY A 191 11.85 -4.25 -7.14
N MET A 192 12.13 -3.07 -6.57
CA MET A 192 12.96 -2.90 -5.38
C MET A 192 12.31 -2.00 -4.34
N THR A 193 12.80 -2.04 -3.10
CA THR A 193 12.33 -1.10 -2.09
C THR A 193 12.88 0.29 -2.38
N LEU A 194 12.20 1.33 -1.91
CA LEU A 194 12.69 2.69 -2.05
C LEU A 194 14.06 2.89 -1.40
N THR A 195 14.31 2.24 -0.26
CA THR A 195 15.61 2.28 0.43
C THR A 195 16.71 1.68 -0.44
N ASP A 196 16.46 0.54 -1.08
CA ASP A 196 17.43 -0.08 -1.99
C ASP A 196 17.69 0.80 -3.22
N TYR A 197 16.63 1.40 -3.79
CA TYR A 197 16.74 2.32 -4.92
C TYR A 197 17.59 3.56 -4.57
N LEU A 198 17.38 4.14 -3.39
CA LEU A 198 18.17 5.28 -2.92
C LEU A 198 19.63 4.88 -2.65
N ILE A 199 19.87 3.67 -2.12
CA ILE A 199 21.23 3.14 -1.95
C ILE A 199 21.92 3.06 -3.31
N ASP A 200 21.26 2.54 -4.33
CA ASP A 200 21.83 2.43 -5.69
C ASP A 200 22.22 3.81 -6.25
N ILE A 201 21.33 4.81 -6.16
CA ILE A 201 21.64 6.18 -6.57
C ILE A 201 22.88 6.70 -5.82
N ARG A 202 22.91 6.59 -4.49
CA ARG A 202 24.01 7.10 -3.66
C ARG A 202 25.33 6.41 -3.98
N ILE A 203 25.32 5.12 -4.27
CA ILE A 203 26.52 4.36 -4.66
C ILE A 203 27.02 4.81 -6.03
N GLU A 204 26.13 5.02 -7.01
CA GLU A 204 26.54 5.53 -8.33
C GLU A 204 27.11 6.95 -8.24
N LYS A 205 26.48 7.85 -7.46
CA LYS A 205 27.04 9.18 -7.18
C LYS A 205 28.39 9.10 -6.46
N ALA A 206 28.55 8.16 -5.51
CA ALA A 206 29.82 7.97 -4.82
C ALA A 206 30.94 7.53 -5.78
N LYS A 207 30.66 6.63 -6.74
CA LYS A 207 31.61 6.25 -7.79
C LYS A 207 32.05 7.46 -8.60
N GLN A 208 31.10 8.30 -9.04
CA GLN A 208 31.38 9.55 -9.77
C GLN A 208 32.25 10.51 -8.95
N PHE A 209 31.92 10.74 -7.67
CA PHE A 209 32.74 11.59 -6.82
C PHE A 209 34.16 11.05 -6.59
N LEU A 210 34.32 9.73 -6.52
CA LEU A 210 35.63 9.09 -6.36
C LEU A 210 36.53 9.28 -7.59
N THR A 211 35.97 9.30 -8.80
CA THR A 211 36.69 9.52 -10.06
C THR A 211 36.93 11.00 -10.35
N ASP A 212 35.88 11.81 -10.24
CA ASP A 212 35.88 13.19 -10.75
C ASP A 212 36.57 14.16 -9.78
N HIS A 213 36.63 13.81 -8.49
CA HIS A 213 37.20 14.65 -7.45
C HIS A 213 38.34 13.93 -6.69
N PRO A 214 39.55 13.88 -7.28
CA PRO A 214 40.66 13.10 -6.73
C PRO A 214 41.15 13.58 -5.36
N ASN A 215 40.83 14.81 -4.96
CA ASN A 215 41.24 15.40 -3.69
C ASN A 215 40.23 15.19 -2.55
N LEU A 216 38.98 14.80 -2.84
CA LEU A 216 38.00 14.53 -1.79
C LEU A 216 38.39 13.29 -0.98
N LYS A 217 38.31 13.41 0.34
CA LYS A 217 38.52 12.32 1.29
C LYS A 217 37.27 11.46 1.37
N ASN A 218 37.45 10.17 1.68
CA ASN A 218 36.34 9.22 1.71
C ASN A 218 35.21 9.60 2.69
N TYR A 219 35.53 10.26 3.81
CA TYR A 219 34.49 10.75 4.73
C TYR A 219 33.70 11.92 4.14
N GLU A 220 34.33 12.77 3.31
CA GLU A 220 33.65 13.90 2.64
C GLU A 220 32.68 13.37 1.60
N ILE A 221 33.10 12.37 0.83
CA ILE A 221 32.24 11.68 -0.16
C ILE A 221 31.07 11.01 0.55
N SER A 222 31.30 10.32 1.67
CA SER A 222 30.23 9.72 2.50
C SER A 222 29.16 10.76 2.87
N GLN A 223 29.56 11.94 3.34
CA GLN A 223 28.62 13.01 3.70
C GLN A 223 27.88 13.56 2.47
N LEU A 224 28.59 13.78 1.35
CA LEU A 224 28.00 14.30 0.11
C LEU A 224 26.92 13.37 -0.45
N VAL A 225 27.10 12.05 -0.32
CA VAL A 225 26.09 11.07 -0.75
C VAL A 225 25.07 10.72 0.34
N GLY A 226 25.04 11.44 1.46
CA GLY A 226 23.98 11.33 2.47
C GLY A 226 24.18 10.24 3.52
N TYR A 227 25.43 9.84 3.79
CA TYR A 227 25.77 8.95 4.91
C TYR A 227 26.58 9.69 5.96
N SER A 228 25.97 9.88 7.13
CA SER A 228 26.58 10.54 8.28
C SER A 228 27.68 9.69 8.95
N ASP A 229 27.61 8.36 8.82
CA ASP A 229 28.61 7.40 9.32
C ASP A 229 29.50 6.88 8.18
N PRO A 230 30.77 7.34 8.09
CA PRO A 230 31.72 6.87 7.09
C PRO A 230 32.07 5.38 7.21
N VAL A 231 32.00 4.79 8.40
CA VAL A 231 32.29 3.36 8.61
C VAL A 231 31.19 2.52 7.99
N TYR A 232 29.93 2.89 8.23
CA TYR A 232 28.78 2.27 7.58
C TYR A 232 28.86 2.39 6.05
N PHE A 233 29.12 3.60 5.53
CA PHE A 233 29.26 3.83 4.09
C PHE A 233 30.33 2.94 3.45
N ASN A 234 31.52 2.83 4.05
CA ASN A 234 32.58 1.97 3.50
C ASN A 234 32.15 0.50 3.43
N LYS A 235 31.45 -0.01 4.44
CA LYS A 235 30.93 -1.39 4.45
C LYS A 235 29.86 -1.58 3.38
N LEU A 236 28.93 -0.63 3.26
CA LEU A 236 27.85 -0.67 2.27
C LEU A 236 28.42 -0.60 0.85
N PHE A 237 29.32 0.35 0.57
CA PHE A 237 29.96 0.47 -0.74
C PHE A 237 30.69 -0.81 -1.12
N LYS A 238 31.47 -1.40 -0.20
CA LYS A 238 32.13 -2.69 -0.46
C LYS A 238 31.14 -3.81 -0.74
N LYS A 239 30.01 -3.85 -0.03
CA LYS A 239 28.96 -4.85 -0.27
C LYS A 239 28.34 -4.70 -1.66
N MET A 240 28.08 -3.47 -2.10
CA MET A 240 27.40 -3.19 -3.38
C MET A 240 28.35 -3.28 -4.59
N VAL A 241 29.61 -2.85 -4.43
CA VAL A 241 30.59 -2.72 -5.54
C VAL A 241 31.61 -3.86 -5.55
N GLY A 242 31.80 -4.56 -4.43
CA GLY A 242 32.77 -5.65 -4.27
C GLY A 242 34.15 -5.20 -3.74
N GLU A 243 34.41 -3.89 -3.68
CA GLU A 243 35.68 -3.32 -3.22
C GLU A 243 35.48 -2.04 -2.41
N THR A 244 36.50 -1.60 -1.67
CA THR A 244 36.35 -0.38 -0.84
C THR A 244 36.38 0.89 -1.69
N PRO A 245 35.80 2.01 -1.24
CA PRO A 245 35.92 3.30 -1.93
C PRO A 245 37.37 3.71 -2.22
N LYS A 246 38.29 3.37 -1.30
CA LYS A 246 39.73 3.65 -1.46
C LYS A 246 40.33 2.84 -2.62
N ASP A 247 40.00 1.55 -2.70
CA ASP A 247 40.50 0.66 -3.74
C ASP A 247 39.90 1.03 -5.10
N TYR A 248 38.59 1.30 -5.15
CA TYR A 248 37.88 1.77 -6.33
C TYR A 248 38.53 3.04 -6.90
N LYS A 249 38.78 4.04 -6.05
CA LYS A 249 39.47 5.28 -6.43
C LYS A 249 40.91 5.05 -6.92
N GLY A 250 41.59 4.02 -6.41
CA GLY A 250 42.94 3.67 -6.87
C GLY A 250 42.97 3.02 -8.25
N LYS A 251 41.91 2.28 -8.62
CA LYS A 251 41.81 1.53 -9.89
C LYS A 251 41.18 2.33 -11.04
N HIS A 252 40.26 3.23 -10.72
CA HIS A 252 39.48 3.99 -11.71
C HIS A 252 40.00 5.42 -11.89
N ARG A 253 41.27 5.63 -11.58
CA ARG A 253 42.03 6.86 -11.85
C ARG A 253 42.73 6.80 -13.21
#